data_AF-A0A8J3DAV6-F1
#
_entry.id   AF-A0A8J3DAV6-F1
#
_cell.length_a   1.000
_cell.length_b   1.000
_cell.length_c   1.000
_cell.angle_alpha   90.00
_cell.angle_beta   90.00
_cell.angle_gamma   90.00
#
_symmetry.space_group_name_H-M   'P 1'
#
loop_
_entity.id
_entity.type
_entity.pdbx_description
1 polymer ?
#
loop_
_entity_poly.entity_id
_entity_poly.type
_entity_poly.pdbx_seq_one_letter_code
_entity_poly.pdbx_strand_id
1 'polypeptide(L)'
;MPSSLWSRLLPGKQWRLLAGKIPGLPDNFSNLSALRPPWGRSWADPFPVMKDGRCWLFIEEVVHHPKKGRLAVMELHADGKTGPLKVILDRPYHLSYPNLFEYDGEWWMIPESRANRTVDLYRCTRWPDHWVHERALFRGEEIVDATLWEQDGRWWLFGGVPALEGGNASSQLNLWTADSPLSREWVPHPGNPIVSDNACARPAGRLFRHEGQLIRPAQDCSVRYGYGVRLMAVEELTMTTYREREFKAYRPNFAPGLIATHTLNRAGEWLLGDAAARAWPN
;
A
#
# COMPACT_ATOMS: atom_id res chain seq x y z
N MET A 1 2.12 0.31 -44.13
CA MET A 1 0.79 0.33 -43.49
C MET A 1 0.81 1.43 -42.44
N PRO A 2 0.00 2.49 -42.55
CA PRO A 2 0.15 3.66 -41.70
C PRO A 2 -0.33 3.31 -40.28
N SER A 3 0.59 3.38 -39.32
CA SER A 3 0.32 3.37 -37.89
C SER A 3 -0.49 4.62 -37.57
N SER A 4 -1.80 4.45 -37.55
CA SER A 4 -2.73 5.55 -37.37
C SER A 4 -2.54 6.14 -35.96
N LEU A 5 -2.51 7.48 -35.87
CA LEU A 5 -2.44 8.28 -34.64
C LEU A 5 -3.50 7.90 -33.58
N TRP A 6 -4.42 6.99 -33.89
CA TRP A 6 -5.56 6.57 -33.08
C TRP A 6 -5.23 5.54 -32.00
N SER A 7 -4.08 4.84 -32.06
CA SER A 7 -3.64 3.95 -30.97
C SER A 7 -3.19 4.70 -29.70
N ARG A 8 -3.02 6.03 -29.77
CA ARG A 8 -2.72 6.91 -28.63
C ARG A 8 -3.96 7.44 -27.90
N LEU A 9 -5.17 7.08 -28.33
CA LEU A 9 -6.43 7.61 -27.80
C LEU A 9 -7.34 6.55 -27.14
N LEU A 10 -6.82 5.35 -26.88
CA LEU A 10 -7.49 4.44 -25.95
C LEU A 10 -7.24 4.95 -24.53
N PRO A 11 -8.28 5.24 -23.73
CA PRO A 11 -8.05 5.73 -22.39
C PRO A 11 -7.28 4.67 -21.57
N GLY A 12 -6.18 5.09 -20.96
CA GLY A 12 -5.38 4.22 -20.10
C GLY A 12 -6.13 3.72 -18.87
N LYS A 13 -5.51 2.81 -18.12
CA LYS A 13 -5.95 2.44 -16.76
C LYS A 13 -5.83 3.66 -15.84
N GLN A 14 -6.90 4.02 -15.13
CA GLN A 14 -6.85 5.07 -14.11
C GLN A 14 -7.23 4.48 -12.75
N TRP A 15 -6.34 4.64 -11.76
CA TRP A 15 -6.62 4.31 -10.37
C TRP A 15 -7.32 5.48 -9.68
N ARG A 16 -8.25 5.14 -8.80
CA ARG A 16 -8.98 6.07 -7.94
C ARG A 16 -9.01 5.48 -6.54
N LEU A 17 -9.15 6.35 -5.54
CA LEU A 17 -9.33 5.90 -4.16
C LEU A 17 -10.81 5.59 -3.92
N LEU A 18 -11.06 4.75 -2.95
CA LEU A 18 -12.36 4.39 -2.41
C LEU A 18 -12.34 4.71 -0.92
N ALA A 19 -13.35 5.41 -0.43
CA ALA A 19 -13.47 5.82 0.96
C ALA A 19 -14.89 5.65 1.48
N GLY A 20 -15.01 5.17 2.71
CA GLY A 20 -16.30 5.09 3.39
C GLY A 20 -16.12 4.84 4.87
N LYS A 21 -17.12 5.23 5.67
CA LYS A 21 -17.17 4.94 7.10
C LYS A 21 -17.83 3.59 7.29
N ILE A 22 -17.04 2.56 7.62
CA ILE A 22 -17.52 1.18 7.76
C ILE A 22 -16.98 0.65 9.10
N PRO A 23 -17.85 0.36 10.09
CA PRO A 23 -17.40 -0.14 11.40
C PRO A 23 -16.65 -1.49 11.33
N GLY A 24 -16.89 -2.30 10.30
CA GLY A 24 -16.32 -3.63 10.13
C GLY A 24 -15.69 -3.86 8.76
N LEU A 25 -15.68 -5.13 8.34
CA LEU A 25 -15.25 -5.51 6.99
C LEU A 25 -16.48 -5.66 6.08
N PRO A 26 -16.64 -4.85 5.03
CA PRO A 26 -17.76 -4.98 4.12
C PRO A 26 -17.62 -6.26 3.28
N ASP A 27 -18.69 -6.68 2.60
CA ASP A 27 -18.65 -7.82 1.67
C ASP A 27 -17.86 -7.53 0.39
N ASN A 28 -17.94 -6.30 -0.07
CA ASN A 28 -17.13 -5.75 -1.15
C ASN A 28 -17.09 -4.22 -1.01
N PHE A 29 -16.49 -3.53 -1.99
CA PHE A 29 -16.31 -2.07 -1.92
C PHE A 29 -17.42 -1.26 -2.60
N SER A 30 -18.59 -1.83 -2.91
CA SER A 30 -19.72 -1.12 -3.56
C SER A 30 -20.26 0.04 -2.72
N ASN A 31 -20.13 -0.04 -1.40
CA ASN A 31 -20.60 0.99 -0.46
C ASN A 31 -19.56 2.09 -0.20
N LEU A 32 -18.40 2.04 -0.87
CA LEU A 32 -17.37 3.06 -0.75
C LEU A 32 -17.54 4.11 -1.86
N SER A 33 -17.35 5.37 -1.49
CA SER A 33 -17.37 6.49 -2.44
C SER A 33 -16.02 6.61 -3.14
N ALA A 34 -16.05 6.82 -4.46
CA ALA A 34 -14.84 6.98 -5.24
C ALA A 34 -14.32 8.42 -5.19
N LEU A 35 -13.07 8.60 -4.75
CA LEU A 35 -12.33 9.86 -4.84
C LEU A 35 -11.49 9.83 -6.11
N ARG A 36 -11.82 10.70 -7.07
CA ARG A 36 -11.28 10.63 -8.43
C ARG A 36 -10.13 11.62 -8.62
N PRO A 37 -8.96 11.17 -9.11
CA PRO A 37 -7.92 12.10 -9.52
C PRO A 37 -8.34 12.89 -10.76
N PRO A 38 -7.69 14.05 -11.02
CA PRO A 38 -7.77 14.74 -12.30
C PRO A 38 -7.33 13.83 -13.47
N TRP A 39 -7.69 14.24 -14.69
CA TRP A 39 -7.24 13.56 -15.90
C TRP A 39 -5.70 13.53 -16.00
N GLY A 40 -5.15 12.45 -16.54
CA GLY A 40 -3.69 12.23 -16.65
C GLY A 40 -3.01 11.88 -15.32
N ARG A 41 -3.78 11.65 -14.25
CA ARG A 41 -3.30 11.24 -12.93
C ARG A 41 -4.03 10.00 -12.43
N SER A 42 -3.35 9.22 -11.60
CA SER A 42 -3.91 8.10 -10.84
C SER A 42 -3.61 8.30 -9.36
N TRP A 43 -4.54 7.92 -8.49
CA TRP A 43 -4.33 7.84 -7.04
C TRP A 43 -4.49 6.39 -6.58
N ALA A 44 -3.52 5.88 -5.82
CA ALA A 44 -3.48 4.52 -5.31
C ALA A 44 -2.83 4.49 -3.91
N ASP A 45 -2.79 3.31 -3.30
CA ASP A 45 -2.15 3.06 -2.01
C ASP A 45 -2.56 4.04 -0.91
N PRO A 46 -3.86 4.16 -0.57
CA PRO A 46 -4.30 5.07 0.48
C PRO A 46 -3.90 4.56 1.87
N PHE A 47 -3.09 5.34 2.59
CA PHE A 47 -2.75 5.17 4.00
C PHE A 47 -3.38 6.29 4.84
N PRO A 48 -4.55 6.06 5.44
CA PRO A 48 -5.20 7.02 6.32
C PRO A 48 -4.49 7.07 7.69
N VAL A 49 -4.41 8.26 8.27
CA VAL A 49 -3.95 8.51 9.64
C VAL A 49 -4.92 9.46 10.33
N MET A 50 -5.40 9.05 11.51
CA MET A 50 -6.15 9.95 12.39
C MET A 50 -5.17 10.73 13.26
N LYS A 51 -5.21 12.06 13.17
CA LYS A 51 -4.43 12.94 14.04
C LYS A 51 -5.19 14.22 14.33
N ASP A 52 -5.25 14.60 15.61
CA ASP A 52 -5.96 15.78 16.10
C ASP A 52 -7.43 15.84 15.63
N GLY A 53 -8.13 14.70 15.65
CA GLY A 53 -9.52 14.57 15.21
C GLY A 53 -9.75 14.62 13.70
N ARG A 54 -8.68 14.71 12.90
CA ARG A 54 -8.74 14.82 11.43
C ARG A 54 -8.19 13.56 10.76
N CYS A 55 -8.74 13.22 9.60
CA CYS A 55 -8.25 12.12 8.77
C CYS A 55 -7.33 12.66 7.68
N TRP A 56 -6.05 12.27 7.73
CA TRP A 56 -5.05 12.58 6.72
C TRP A 56 -4.82 11.37 5.83
N LEU A 57 -4.97 11.55 4.52
CA LEU A 57 -4.88 10.49 3.53
C LEU A 57 -3.57 10.63 2.75
N PHE A 58 -2.60 9.78 3.07
CA PHE A 58 -1.34 9.66 2.35
C PHE A 58 -1.50 8.68 1.21
N ILE A 59 -1.04 9.04 0.01
CA ILE A 59 -1.31 8.28 -1.22
C ILE A 59 -0.10 8.23 -2.14
N GLU A 60 -0.08 7.25 -3.03
CA GLU A 60 0.63 7.36 -4.29
C GLU A 60 -0.18 8.23 -5.26
N GLU A 61 0.48 9.24 -5.85
CA GLU A 61 0.00 9.91 -7.06
C GLU A 61 0.91 9.57 -8.24
N VAL A 62 0.33 8.97 -9.29
CA VAL A 62 1.03 8.72 -10.55
C VAL A 62 0.64 9.77 -11.58
N VAL A 63 1.62 10.56 -12.03
CA VAL A 63 1.49 11.36 -13.25
C VAL A 63 1.69 10.43 -14.44
N HIS A 64 0.83 10.46 -15.45
CA HIS A 64 0.91 9.50 -16.57
C HIS A 64 1.96 9.86 -17.62
N HIS A 65 2.31 11.14 -17.74
CA HIS A 65 3.27 11.64 -18.73
C HIS A 65 4.18 12.74 -18.13
N PRO A 66 5.45 12.44 -17.82
CA PRO A 66 6.06 11.10 -17.80
C PRO A 66 5.44 10.21 -16.69
N LYS A 67 5.42 8.89 -16.90
CA LYS A 67 4.88 7.94 -15.92
C LYS A 67 5.78 7.85 -14.69
N LYS A 68 5.39 8.47 -13.58
CA LYS A 68 6.13 8.41 -12.30
C LYS A 68 5.18 8.57 -11.11
N GLY A 69 5.34 7.70 -10.12
CA GLY A 69 4.68 7.76 -8.82
C GLY A 69 5.45 8.67 -7.87
N ARG A 70 4.72 9.48 -7.12
CA ARG A 70 5.21 10.35 -6.05
C ARG A 70 4.24 10.28 -4.88
N LEU A 71 4.69 10.63 -3.68
CA LEU A 71 3.82 10.60 -2.53
C LEU A 71 3.16 11.95 -2.32
N ALA A 72 1.88 11.90 -1.97
CA ALA A 72 1.08 13.08 -1.67
C ALA A 72 0.20 12.85 -0.45
N VAL A 73 -0.28 13.94 0.13
CA VAL A 73 -1.24 13.93 1.24
C VAL A 73 -2.39 14.89 0.96
N MET A 74 -3.59 14.51 1.38
CA MET A 74 -4.75 15.38 1.46
C MET A 74 -5.52 15.10 2.74
N GLU A 75 -6.33 16.05 3.20
CA GLU A 75 -7.28 15.77 4.28
C GLU A 75 -8.53 15.09 3.69
N LEU A 76 -9.07 14.11 4.40
CA LEU A 76 -10.39 13.53 4.13
C LEU A 76 -11.37 14.03 5.21
N HIS A 77 -12.33 14.85 4.79
CA HIS A 77 -13.30 15.48 5.67
C HIS A 77 -14.41 14.50 6.06
N ALA A 78 -15.12 14.79 7.16
CA ALA A 78 -16.19 13.94 7.67
C ALA A 78 -17.34 13.70 6.67
N ASP A 79 -17.55 14.63 5.73
CA ASP A 79 -18.55 14.55 4.65
C ASP A 79 -18.05 13.77 3.41
N GLY A 80 -16.84 13.21 3.47
CA GLY A 80 -16.22 12.45 2.38
C GLY A 80 -15.54 13.30 1.32
N LYS A 81 -15.53 14.63 1.44
CA LYS A 81 -14.76 15.51 0.55
C LYS A 81 -13.29 15.56 0.94
N THR A 82 -12.46 15.95 -0.01
CA THR A 82 -11.01 16.07 0.19
C THR A 82 -10.57 17.52 0.22
N GLY A 83 -9.61 17.82 1.08
CA GLY A 83 -8.82 19.05 1.01
C GLY A 83 -7.88 19.07 -0.20
N PRO A 84 -7.09 20.14 -0.36
CA PRO A 84 -6.10 20.22 -1.44
C PRO A 84 -5.02 19.15 -1.29
N LEU A 85 -4.65 18.54 -2.42
CA LEU A 85 -3.54 17.59 -2.49
C LEU A 85 -2.19 18.32 -2.44
N LYS A 86 -1.32 17.88 -1.53
CA LYS A 86 0.05 18.35 -1.38
C LYS A 86 1.04 17.24 -1.67
N VAL A 87 2.01 17.48 -2.55
CA VAL A 87 3.11 16.53 -2.78
C VAL A 87 4.07 16.60 -1.59
N ILE A 88 4.42 15.45 -1.03
CA ILE A 88 5.28 15.36 0.16
C ILE A 88 6.64 14.74 -0.15
N LEU A 89 6.72 13.83 -1.12
CA LEU A 89 7.98 13.24 -1.59
C LEU A 89 7.92 13.07 -3.10
N ASP A 90 8.84 13.75 -3.78
CA ASP A 90 9.09 13.64 -5.22
C ASP A 90 10.57 13.33 -5.41
N ARG A 91 10.86 12.20 -6.06
CA ARG A 91 12.22 11.65 -6.23
C ARG A 91 12.49 11.38 -7.73
N PRO A 92 13.76 11.20 -8.14
CA PRO A 92 14.07 10.85 -9.52
C PRO A 92 13.60 9.43 -9.91
N TYR A 93 13.16 8.63 -8.93
CA TYR A 93 12.58 7.29 -9.10
C TYR A 93 11.11 7.25 -8.63
N HIS A 94 10.43 6.15 -8.96
CA HIS A 94 9.04 5.91 -8.59
C HIS A 94 8.92 5.64 -7.08
N LEU A 95 7.92 6.26 -6.44
CA LEU A 95 7.52 6.02 -5.05
C LEU A 95 6.04 5.65 -4.98
N SER A 96 5.70 4.68 -4.13
CA SER A 96 4.33 4.27 -3.82
C SER A 96 4.22 3.80 -2.35
N TYR A 97 3.08 3.23 -1.95
CA TYR A 97 2.87 2.56 -0.66
C TYR A 97 3.45 3.30 0.57
N PRO A 98 2.94 4.49 0.94
CA PRO A 98 3.49 5.28 2.05
C PRO A 98 3.16 4.65 3.42
N ASN A 99 3.87 3.60 3.85
CA ASN A 99 3.63 2.95 5.13
C ASN A 99 4.03 3.87 6.31
N LEU A 100 3.05 4.50 6.97
CA LEU A 100 3.31 5.37 8.13
C LEU A 100 3.15 4.64 9.46
N PHE A 101 3.93 5.06 10.44
CA PHE A 101 3.84 4.59 11.82
C PHE A 101 4.29 5.68 12.78
N GLU A 102 3.82 5.60 14.02
CA GLU A 102 4.27 6.45 15.12
C GLU A 102 5.25 5.65 15.98
N TYR A 103 6.35 6.28 16.37
CA TYR A 103 7.33 5.70 17.28
C TYR A 103 8.02 6.80 18.06
N ASP A 104 8.07 6.65 19.39
CA ASP A 104 8.66 7.62 20.32
C ASP A 104 8.10 9.05 20.17
N GLY A 105 6.78 9.16 19.97
CA GLY A 105 6.07 10.44 19.77
C GLY A 105 6.34 11.13 18.43
N GLU A 106 7.14 10.53 17.56
CA GLU A 106 7.42 11.02 16.21
C GLU A 106 6.71 10.19 15.13
N TRP A 107 6.42 10.85 14.01
CA TRP A 107 5.85 10.20 12.83
C TRP A 107 6.93 9.79 11.85
N TRP A 108 6.83 8.56 11.37
CA TRP A 108 7.76 7.93 10.45
C TRP A 108 7.04 7.37 9.23
N MET A 109 7.76 7.21 8.13
CA MET A 109 7.25 6.66 6.88
C MET A 109 8.29 5.78 6.20
N ILE A 110 7.84 4.63 5.70
CA ILE A 110 8.58 3.74 4.82
C ILE A 110 7.80 3.62 3.50
N PRO A 111 8.18 4.36 2.44
CA PRO A 111 7.57 4.20 1.13
C PRO A 111 8.11 2.96 0.40
N GLU A 112 7.36 2.44 -0.58
CA GLU A 112 7.95 1.56 -1.58
C GLU A 112 8.90 2.36 -2.48
N SER A 113 10.14 1.90 -2.57
CA SER A 113 11.18 2.49 -3.41
C SER A 113 11.97 1.43 -4.18
N ARG A 114 11.30 0.38 -4.68
CA ARG A 114 11.95 -0.74 -5.40
C ARG A 114 12.87 -0.27 -6.52
N ALA A 115 12.45 0.75 -7.28
CA ALA A 115 13.25 1.33 -8.35
C ALA A 115 14.61 1.90 -7.90
N ASN A 116 14.75 2.24 -6.61
CA ASN A 116 15.98 2.69 -5.98
C ASN A 116 16.72 1.57 -5.22
N ARG A 117 16.15 0.36 -5.16
CA ARG A 117 16.69 -0.80 -4.42
C ARG A 117 17.01 -0.50 -2.96
N THR A 118 16.14 0.28 -2.32
CA THR A 118 16.23 0.63 -0.90
C THR A 118 14.87 0.47 -0.27
N VAL A 119 14.88 0.18 1.04
CA VAL A 119 13.76 0.46 1.93
C VAL A 119 14.19 1.68 2.74
N ASP A 120 13.63 2.84 2.42
CA ASP A 120 14.02 4.10 3.02
C ASP A 120 13.13 4.47 4.20
N LEU A 121 13.73 5.00 5.26
CA LEU A 121 13.05 5.53 6.44
C LEU A 121 13.04 7.05 6.39
N TYR A 122 11.86 7.63 6.51
CA TYR A 122 11.63 9.07 6.56
C TYR A 122 11.04 9.48 7.90
N ARG A 123 11.49 10.62 8.42
CA ARG A 123 10.97 11.24 9.64
C ARG A 123 10.13 12.48 9.31
N CYS A 124 8.98 12.61 9.94
CA CYS A 124 8.13 13.79 9.82
C CYS A 124 8.70 14.91 10.70
N THR A 125 9.13 16.00 10.09
CA THR A 125 9.64 17.19 10.80
C THR A 125 8.59 18.29 10.91
N ARG A 126 7.53 18.22 10.10
CA ARG A 126 6.34 19.06 10.22
C ARG A 126 5.14 18.32 9.65
N TRP A 127 4.19 17.99 10.52
CA TRP A 127 2.97 17.31 10.11
C TRP A 127 2.08 18.21 9.22
N PRO A 128 1.43 17.66 8.18
CA PRO A 128 1.57 16.31 7.60
C PRO A 128 2.57 16.24 6.45
N ASP A 129 3.16 17.37 6.04
CA ASP A 129 3.69 17.55 4.68
C ASP A 129 5.21 17.65 4.57
N HIS A 130 5.95 17.68 5.68
CA HIS A 130 7.41 17.75 5.66
C HIS A 130 8.06 16.49 6.20
N TRP A 131 8.75 15.78 5.31
CA TRP A 131 9.39 14.50 5.56
C TRP A 131 10.85 14.56 5.13
N VAL A 132 11.75 14.18 6.03
CA VAL A 132 13.20 14.16 5.81
C VAL A 132 13.66 12.70 5.73
N HIS A 133 14.47 12.38 4.72
CA HIS A 133 15.11 11.07 4.64
C HIS A 133 16.09 10.93 5.79
N GLU A 134 15.92 9.90 6.61
CA GLU A 134 16.77 9.63 7.76
C GLU A 134 17.89 8.66 7.37
N ARG A 135 17.52 7.48 6.86
CA ARG A 135 18.44 6.45 6.35
C ARG A 135 17.70 5.38 5.57
N ALA A 136 18.45 4.52 4.88
CA ALA A 136 17.91 3.26 4.38
C ALA A 136 17.98 2.19 5.48
N LEU A 137 16.90 1.43 5.67
CA LEU A 137 16.85 0.21 6.48
C LEU A 137 17.47 -0.98 5.73
N PHE A 138 17.25 -1.03 4.41
CA PHE A 138 17.80 -2.04 3.51
C PHE A 138 18.39 -1.36 2.27
N ARG A 139 19.50 -1.91 1.74
CA ARG A 139 20.20 -1.39 0.56
C ARG A 139 20.54 -2.51 -0.39
N GLY A 140 20.38 -2.25 -1.69
CA GLY A 140 20.65 -3.24 -2.74
C GLY A 140 19.55 -4.29 -2.88
N GLU A 141 18.42 -4.13 -2.19
CA GLU A 141 17.32 -5.10 -2.11
C GLU A 141 16.09 -4.61 -2.87
N GLU A 142 15.35 -5.52 -3.52
CA GLU A 142 14.12 -5.23 -4.27
C GLU A 142 12.84 -5.51 -3.45
N ILE A 143 12.85 -5.06 -2.19
CA ILE A 143 11.70 -5.23 -1.30
C ILE A 143 10.59 -4.27 -1.71
N VAL A 144 9.38 -4.79 -1.94
CA VAL A 144 8.17 -3.99 -2.21
C VAL A 144 7.22 -3.98 -1.03
N ASP A 145 6.45 -2.90 -0.92
CA ASP A 145 5.37 -2.70 0.04
C ASP A 145 5.75 -3.05 1.49
N ALA A 146 6.94 -2.60 1.90
CA ALA A 146 7.46 -2.81 3.25
C ALA A 146 6.43 -2.34 4.29
N THR A 147 5.97 -3.28 5.12
CA THR A 147 4.85 -3.07 6.05
C THR A 147 5.26 -3.48 7.44
N LEU A 148 5.21 -2.52 8.37
CA LEU A 148 5.51 -2.79 9.77
C LEU A 148 4.31 -3.32 10.55
N TRP A 149 4.62 -4.18 11.53
CA TRP A 149 3.71 -4.61 12.57
C TRP A 149 4.49 -4.73 13.89
N GLU A 150 3.91 -4.24 14.98
CA GLU A 150 4.47 -4.41 16.33
C GLU A 150 3.63 -5.45 17.07
N GLN A 151 4.32 -6.38 17.74
CA GLN A 151 3.70 -7.36 18.60
C GLN A 151 4.65 -7.72 19.74
N ASP A 152 4.15 -7.63 20.97
CA ASP A 152 4.84 -8.05 22.20
C ASP A 152 6.23 -7.40 22.38
N GLY A 153 6.34 -6.10 22.05
CA GLY A 153 7.58 -5.33 22.11
C GLY A 153 8.55 -5.60 20.97
N ARG A 154 8.13 -6.37 19.96
CA ARG A 154 8.95 -6.75 18.80
C ARG A 154 8.36 -6.21 17.51
N TRP A 155 9.23 -5.72 16.65
CA TRP A 155 8.87 -5.20 15.35
C TRP A 155 9.10 -6.24 14.27
N TRP A 156 8.13 -6.32 13.37
CA TRP A 156 8.07 -7.22 12.23
C TRP A 156 7.94 -6.39 10.96
N LEU A 157 8.80 -6.64 9.98
CA LEU A 157 8.73 -6.02 8.66
C LEU A 157 8.37 -7.08 7.64
N PHE A 158 7.22 -6.94 7.01
CA PHE A 158 6.74 -7.77 5.92
C PHE A 158 7.10 -7.07 4.61
N GLY A 159 7.59 -7.81 3.61
CA GLY A 159 7.91 -7.23 2.31
C GLY A 159 7.86 -8.26 1.19
N GLY A 160 7.31 -7.84 0.05
CA GLY A 160 7.34 -8.65 -1.17
C GLY A 160 8.74 -8.67 -1.76
N VAL A 161 9.21 -9.82 -2.20
CA VAL A 161 10.55 -9.99 -2.78
C VAL A 161 10.44 -10.82 -4.07
N PRO A 162 11.19 -10.50 -5.12
CA PRO A 162 11.21 -11.33 -6.31
C PRO A 162 12.05 -12.59 -6.07
N ALA A 163 11.58 -13.75 -6.53
CA ALA A 163 12.33 -15.01 -6.40
C ALA A 163 13.69 -15.00 -7.13
N LEU A 164 13.84 -14.12 -8.12
CA LEU A 164 15.08 -13.84 -8.84
C LEU A 164 15.21 -12.33 -8.99
N GLU A 165 16.44 -11.81 -8.96
CA GLU A 165 16.71 -10.38 -9.16
C GLU A 165 16.09 -9.87 -10.47
N GLY A 166 15.45 -8.70 -10.40
CA GLY A 166 14.66 -8.09 -11.48
C GLY A 166 13.29 -8.74 -11.72
N GLY A 167 12.96 -9.81 -11.00
CA GLY A 167 11.75 -10.62 -11.21
C GLY A 167 10.46 -10.00 -10.67
N ASN A 168 9.43 -10.84 -10.54
CA ASN A 168 8.13 -10.42 -10.00
C ASN A 168 8.19 -10.35 -8.46
N ALA A 169 8.22 -9.15 -7.89
CA ALA A 169 8.24 -8.95 -6.43
C ALA A 169 6.92 -9.31 -5.72
N SER A 170 5.92 -9.80 -6.46
CA SER A 170 4.74 -10.44 -5.89
C SER A 170 4.89 -11.93 -5.63
N SER A 171 6.03 -12.56 -5.96
CA SER A 171 6.18 -14.02 -5.86
C SER A 171 6.38 -14.53 -4.45
N GLN A 172 7.07 -13.76 -3.61
CA GLN A 172 7.48 -14.19 -2.28
C GLN A 172 7.19 -13.10 -1.26
N LEU A 173 6.80 -13.51 -0.06
CA LEU A 173 6.73 -12.66 1.12
C LEU A 173 7.88 -13.06 2.02
N ASN A 174 8.72 -12.09 2.35
CA ASN A 174 9.75 -12.25 3.37
C ASN A 174 9.37 -11.45 4.61
N LEU A 175 9.89 -11.92 5.74
CA LEU A 175 9.68 -11.37 7.06
C LEU A 175 11.03 -11.11 7.71
N TRP A 176 11.17 -9.95 8.33
CA TRP A 176 12.32 -9.61 9.18
C TRP A 176 11.82 -9.13 10.52
N THR A 177 12.69 -9.18 11.54
CA THR A 177 12.36 -8.71 12.87
C THR A 177 13.48 -7.91 13.51
N ALA A 178 13.09 -6.96 14.35
CA ALA A 178 13.96 -6.10 15.13
C ALA A 178 13.33 -5.77 16.49
N ASP A 179 14.15 -5.28 17.40
CA ASP A 179 13.77 -4.69 18.68
C ASP A 179 13.19 -3.26 18.55
N SER A 180 13.49 -2.57 17.45
CA SER A 180 13.02 -1.22 17.15
C SER A 180 12.66 -1.09 15.66
N PRO A 181 11.63 -0.31 15.28
CA PRO A 181 11.35 -0.04 13.87
C PRO A 181 12.43 0.84 13.24
N LEU A 182 13.24 1.49 14.08
CA LEU A 182 14.40 2.27 13.69
C LEU A 182 15.70 1.45 13.79
N SER A 183 15.64 0.13 14.01
CA SER A 183 16.85 -0.66 14.13
C SER A 183 17.71 -0.55 12.85
N ARG A 184 19.02 -0.60 13.04
CA ARG A 184 19.99 -0.70 11.95
C ARG A 184 20.13 -2.13 11.43
N GLU A 185 19.71 -3.09 12.23
CA GLU A 185 19.83 -4.52 11.94
C GLU A 185 18.45 -5.16 12.03
N TRP A 186 18.04 -5.73 10.90
CA TRP A 186 16.81 -6.49 10.77
C TRP A 186 17.16 -7.96 10.55
N VAL A 187 16.79 -8.81 11.50
CA VAL A 187 17.09 -10.24 11.44
C VAL A 187 16.08 -10.91 10.51
N PRO A 188 16.51 -11.58 9.42
CA PRO A 188 15.59 -12.30 8.55
C PRO A 188 14.98 -13.48 9.31
N HIS A 189 13.68 -13.70 9.11
CA HIS A 189 12.99 -14.86 9.65
C HIS A 189 13.55 -16.14 9.01
N PRO A 190 13.84 -17.21 9.78
CA PRO A 190 14.48 -18.42 9.26
C PRO A 190 13.60 -19.19 8.26
N GLY A 191 12.29 -18.98 8.32
CA GLY A 191 11.31 -19.53 7.37
C GLY A 191 11.15 -18.73 6.07
N ASN A 192 11.99 -17.74 5.78
CA ASN A 192 11.88 -16.99 4.53
C ASN A 192 12.20 -17.86 3.29
N PRO A 193 11.44 -17.72 2.19
CA PRO A 193 10.21 -16.94 2.07
C PRO A 193 9.05 -17.57 2.85
N ILE A 194 8.36 -16.79 3.68
CA ILE A 194 7.25 -17.27 4.52
C ILE A 194 5.97 -17.54 3.72
N VAL A 195 5.86 -16.95 2.52
CA VAL A 195 4.83 -17.26 1.51
C VAL A 195 5.48 -17.25 0.14
N SER A 196 5.11 -18.20 -0.73
CA SER A 196 5.55 -18.28 -2.13
C SER A 196 4.34 -18.42 -3.07
N ASP A 197 3.48 -17.40 -3.12
CA ASP A 197 2.26 -17.38 -3.92
C ASP A 197 1.92 -15.96 -4.39
N ASN A 198 1.86 -15.77 -5.72
CA ASN A 198 1.49 -14.49 -6.34
C ASN A 198 0.09 -13.98 -5.94
N ALA A 199 -0.79 -14.85 -5.44
CA ALA A 199 -2.13 -14.48 -5.01
C ALA A 199 -2.18 -13.82 -3.63
N CYS A 200 -1.14 -13.97 -2.79
CA CYS A 200 -1.16 -13.44 -1.42
C CYS A 200 0.21 -13.03 -0.84
N ALA A 201 1.32 -13.13 -1.57
CA ALA A 201 2.61 -12.77 -1.02
C ALA A 201 2.78 -11.24 -0.86
N ARG A 202 2.51 -10.44 -1.89
CA ARG A 202 2.70 -8.99 -1.85
C ARG A 202 1.77 -8.32 -0.81
N PRO A 203 2.26 -7.45 0.09
CA PRO A 203 1.39 -6.69 0.99
C PRO A 203 0.38 -5.79 0.27
N ALA A 204 -0.75 -5.47 0.91
CA ALA A 204 -1.82 -4.63 0.35
C ALA A 204 -2.37 -3.62 1.36
N GLY A 205 -1.56 -3.17 2.30
CA GLY A 205 -1.93 -2.26 3.39
C GLY A 205 -1.45 -2.74 4.75
N ARG A 206 -1.76 -1.97 5.79
CA ARG A 206 -1.40 -2.25 7.18
C ARG A 206 -2.08 -3.53 7.67
N LEU A 207 -1.36 -4.28 8.48
CA LEU A 207 -1.96 -5.32 9.31
C LEU A 207 -2.90 -4.68 10.34
N PHE A 208 -3.97 -5.38 10.69
CA PHE A 208 -4.92 -4.93 11.71
C PHE A 208 -5.54 -6.10 12.47
N ARG A 209 -6.04 -5.83 13.68
CA ARG A 209 -6.84 -6.80 14.42
C ARG A 209 -8.31 -6.69 14.06
N HIS A 210 -8.97 -7.83 13.86
CA HIS A 210 -10.41 -7.95 13.65
C HIS A 210 -10.91 -9.15 14.44
N GLU A 211 -11.84 -8.92 15.37
CA GLU A 211 -12.39 -9.98 16.24
C GLU A 211 -11.29 -10.78 16.98
N GLY A 212 -10.24 -10.07 17.45
CA GLY A 212 -9.08 -10.67 18.13
C GLY A 212 -8.02 -11.27 17.19
N GLN A 213 -8.38 -11.61 15.96
CA GLN A 213 -7.49 -12.19 14.95
C GLN A 213 -6.63 -11.11 14.27
N LEU A 214 -5.33 -11.36 14.12
CA LEU A 214 -4.46 -10.53 13.28
C LEU A 214 -4.73 -10.84 11.80
N ILE A 215 -4.99 -9.80 11.02
CA ILE A 215 -5.30 -9.86 9.59
C ILE A 215 -4.23 -9.10 8.81
N ARG A 216 -3.67 -9.75 7.79
CA ARG A 216 -2.74 -9.17 6.82
C ARG A 216 -3.44 -8.98 5.47
N PRO A 217 -3.62 -7.74 5.00
CA PRO A 217 -3.98 -7.48 3.61
C PRO A 217 -2.86 -7.93 2.67
N ALA A 218 -3.23 -8.67 1.64
CA ALA A 218 -2.34 -9.16 0.61
C ALA A 218 -2.89 -8.84 -0.79
N GLN A 219 -2.02 -8.46 -1.70
CA GLN A 219 -2.37 -8.14 -3.07
C GLN A 219 -2.45 -9.45 -3.88
N ASP A 220 -3.60 -9.71 -4.49
CA ASP A 220 -3.78 -10.79 -5.43
C ASP A 220 -3.23 -10.37 -6.81
N CYS A 221 -2.10 -10.95 -7.19
CA CYS A 221 -1.47 -10.75 -8.49
C CYS A 221 -1.65 -11.94 -9.46
N SER A 222 -2.48 -12.93 -9.12
CA SER A 222 -2.60 -14.19 -9.89
C SER A 222 -3.17 -14.01 -11.30
N VAL A 223 -4.05 -13.01 -11.50
CA VAL A 223 -4.65 -12.69 -12.81
C VAL A 223 -3.93 -11.54 -13.51
N ARG A 224 -3.55 -10.51 -12.73
CA ARG A 224 -2.80 -9.32 -13.16
C ARG A 224 -2.30 -8.58 -11.93
N TYR A 225 -1.38 -7.64 -12.12
CA TYR A 225 -1.00 -6.72 -11.05
C TYR A 225 -2.22 -6.03 -10.43
N GLY A 226 -2.39 -6.22 -9.12
CA GLY A 226 -3.44 -5.61 -8.32
C GLY A 226 -4.84 -6.13 -8.65
N TYR A 227 -4.99 -7.39 -9.07
CA TYR A 227 -6.30 -7.92 -9.43
C TYR A 227 -7.30 -7.79 -8.29
N GLY A 228 -6.91 -8.14 -7.07
CA GLY A 228 -7.75 -8.06 -5.88
C GLY A 228 -6.94 -7.91 -4.60
N VAL A 229 -7.65 -7.88 -3.49
CA VAL A 229 -7.06 -7.95 -2.14
C VAL A 229 -7.54 -9.25 -1.48
N ARG A 230 -6.65 -9.97 -0.82
CA ARG A 230 -6.96 -11.09 0.07
C ARG A 230 -6.65 -10.67 1.50
N LEU A 231 -7.49 -11.07 2.43
CA LEU A 231 -7.27 -10.89 3.85
C LEU A 231 -6.79 -12.22 4.41
N MET A 232 -5.57 -12.24 4.90
CA MET A 232 -4.92 -13.43 5.44
C MET A 232 -4.99 -13.36 6.96
N ALA A 233 -5.68 -14.31 7.59
CA ALA A 233 -5.65 -14.46 9.04
C ALA A 233 -4.32 -15.09 9.46
N VAL A 234 -3.52 -14.34 10.21
CA VAL A 234 -2.21 -14.79 10.72
C VAL A 234 -2.43 -15.69 11.92
N GLU A 235 -2.26 -17.00 11.73
CA GLU A 235 -2.50 -18.01 12.77
C GLU A 235 -1.30 -18.14 13.72
N GLU A 236 -0.09 -17.90 13.21
CA GLU A 236 1.14 -18.00 13.96
C GLU A 236 2.14 -16.95 13.46
N LEU A 237 2.70 -16.17 14.40
CA LEU A 237 3.77 -15.22 14.15
C LEU A 237 4.75 -15.30 15.32
N THR A 238 5.84 -16.04 15.13
CA THR A 238 6.90 -16.22 16.11
C THR A 238 8.26 -15.97 15.47
N MET A 239 9.34 -16.08 16.25
CA MET A 239 10.72 -15.92 15.74
C MET A 239 11.14 -17.02 14.77
N THR A 240 10.43 -18.15 14.73
CA THR A 240 10.82 -19.33 13.95
C THR A 240 9.72 -19.85 13.02
N THR A 241 8.47 -19.44 13.24
CA THR A 241 7.31 -19.96 12.50
C THR A 241 6.40 -18.82 12.08
N TYR A 242 5.90 -18.92 10.84
CA TYR A 242 4.84 -18.08 10.32
C TYR A 242 3.77 -18.97 9.68
N ARG A 243 2.50 -18.70 9.96
CA ARG A 243 1.37 -19.37 9.31
C ARG A 243 0.22 -18.40 9.12
N GLU A 244 -0.42 -18.48 7.96
CA GLU A 244 -1.65 -17.75 7.67
C GLU A 244 -2.61 -18.62 6.87
N ARG A 245 -3.90 -18.27 6.94
CA ARG A 245 -4.92 -18.79 6.01
C ARG A 245 -5.70 -17.65 5.41
N GLU A 246 -6.28 -17.88 4.23
CA GLU A 246 -7.24 -16.93 3.67
C GLU A 246 -8.48 -16.84 4.56
N PHE A 247 -8.89 -15.61 4.89
CA PHE A 247 -10.10 -15.30 5.64
C PHE A 247 -11.18 -14.69 4.75
N LYS A 248 -10.81 -13.77 3.86
CA LYS A 248 -11.73 -13.07 2.95
C LYS A 248 -11.00 -12.59 1.70
N ALA A 249 -11.74 -12.36 0.63
CA ALA A 249 -11.20 -11.85 -0.61
C ALA A 249 -12.09 -10.74 -1.20
N TYR A 250 -11.45 -9.67 -1.68
CA TYR A 250 -12.07 -8.60 -2.45
C TYR A 250 -11.59 -8.70 -3.90
N ARG A 251 -12.55 -8.65 -4.82
CA ARG A 251 -12.34 -8.70 -6.27
C ARG A 251 -12.95 -7.46 -6.92
N PRO A 252 -12.51 -7.05 -8.11
CA PRO A 252 -12.96 -5.81 -8.74
C PRO A 252 -14.30 -6.03 -9.47
N ASN A 253 -15.26 -6.68 -8.82
CA ASN A 253 -16.57 -7.05 -9.37
C ASN A 253 -17.74 -6.30 -8.70
N PHE A 254 -17.45 -5.30 -7.88
CA PHE A 254 -18.44 -4.50 -7.15
C PHE A 254 -18.96 -3.27 -7.92
N ALA A 255 -18.39 -2.96 -9.09
CA ALA A 255 -18.92 -1.96 -10.01
C ALA A 255 -18.51 -2.28 -11.46
N PRO A 256 -19.33 -1.90 -12.47
CA PRO A 256 -18.99 -2.10 -13.87
C PRO A 256 -17.68 -1.42 -14.28
N GLY A 257 -16.89 -2.10 -15.12
CA GLY A 257 -15.68 -1.54 -15.74
C GLY A 257 -14.42 -1.51 -14.85
N LEU A 258 -14.53 -1.96 -13.60
CA LEU A 258 -13.37 -2.17 -12.73
C LEU A 258 -12.56 -3.38 -13.20
N ILE A 259 -11.24 -3.29 -13.05
CA ILE A 259 -10.31 -4.34 -13.48
C ILE A 259 -9.31 -4.73 -12.38
N ALA A 260 -9.21 -3.96 -11.31
CA ALA A 260 -8.22 -4.11 -10.26
C ALA A 260 -8.65 -3.37 -8.98
N THR A 261 -8.21 -3.86 -7.82
CA THR A 261 -8.28 -3.24 -6.48
C THR A 261 -7.14 -3.87 -5.69
N HIS A 262 -6.27 -3.07 -5.06
CA HIS A 262 -5.00 -3.62 -4.58
C HIS A 262 -4.51 -3.12 -3.24
N THR A 263 -5.13 -2.09 -2.67
CA THR A 263 -4.84 -1.66 -1.30
C THR A 263 -6.10 -1.59 -0.45
N LEU A 264 -5.96 -1.95 0.83
CA LEU A 264 -6.96 -1.79 1.88
C LEU A 264 -6.29 -1.31 3.16
N ASN A 265 -6.76 -0.19 3.69
CA ASN A 265 -6.35 0.33 4.98
C ASN A 265 -7.55 0.83 5.78
N ARG A 266 -7.33 1.07 7.08
CA ARG A 266 -8.33 1.65 7.99
C ARG A 266 -7.69 2.66 8.92
N ALA A 267 -8.46 3.68 9.32
CA ALA A 267 -8.11 4.54 10.45
C ALA A 267 -9.38 5.13 11.07
N GLY A 268 -9.58 4.91 12.38
CA GLY A 268 -10.87 5.21 13.02
C GLY A 268 -12.00 4.44 12.33
N GLU A 269 -13.07 5.14 11.98
CA GLU A 269 -14.22 4.57 11.25
C GLU A 269 -14.00 4.45 9.74
N TRP A 270 -12.93 5.03 9.22
CA TRP A 270 -12.69 5.07 7.78
C TRP A 270 -12.07 3.77 7.29
N LEU A 271 -12.68 3.20 6.25
CA LEU A 271 -12.12 2.17 5.39
C LEU A 271 -11.71 2.81 4.06
N LEU A 272 -10.45 2.59 3.69
CA LEU A 272 -9.85 3.14 2.48
C LEU A 272 -9.36 1.99 1.62
N GLY A 273 -9.59 2.11 0.32
CA GLY A 273 -8.96 1.24 -0.66
C GLY A 273 -8.84 1.96 -1.98
N ASP A 274 -8.57 1.22 -3.03
CA ASP A 274 -8.51 1.77 -4.38
C ASP A 274 -9.15 0.82 -5.38
N ALA A 275 -9.37 1.36 -6.59
CA ALA A 275 -9.75 0.54 -7.71
C ALA A 275 -9.23 1.16 -9.01
N ALA A 276 -8.91 0.30 -9.96
CA ALA A 276 -8.62 0.73 -11.31
C ALA A 276 -9.80 0.38 -12.21
N ALA A 277 -10.19 1.35 -13.03
CA ALA A 277 -11.07 1.11 -14.16
C ALA A 277 -10.31 1.32 -15.47
N ARG A 278 -10.83 0.74 -16.55
CA ARG A 278 -10.53 1.29 -17.88
C ARG A 278 -11.08 2.71 -17.90
N ALA A 279 -10.27 3.72 -18.23
CA ALA A 279 -10.85 5.02 -18.44
C ALA A 279 -11.85 4.89 -19.61
N TRP A 280 -13.04 5.47 -19.45
CA TRP A 280 -13.97 5.66 -20.56
C TRP A 280 -13.90 7.16 -20.89
N PRO A 281 -13.97 7.55 -22.17
CA PRO A 281 -14.29 8.94 -22.46
C PRO A 281 -15.69 9.18 -21.87
N ASN A 282 -15.81 10.17 -20.98
CA ASN A 282 -17.12 10.69 -20.59
C ASN A 282 -17.79 11.31 -21.82
#